data_AF-A0A5J5TGP2-F1
#
_entry.id   AF-A0A5J5TGP2-F1
#
_cell.length_a   1.000
_cell.length_b   1.000
_cell.length_c   1.000
_cell.angle_alpha   90.00
_cell.angle_beta   90.00
_cell.angle_gamma   90.00
#
_symmetry.space_group_name_H-M   'P 1'
#
loop_
_entity.id
_entity.type
_entity.pdbx_description
1 polymer ?
#
loop_
_entity_poly.entity_id
_entity_poly.type
_entity_poly.pdbx_seq_one_letter_code
_entity_poly.pdbx_strand_id
1 'polypeptide(L)'
;LPRIFRVRFFIHFDGNAYTGTIISDWGGRLELEIDRKARIWARVSRKQKIFILVLSLAMGSNLREILENVCYPEILLSFLTDKEKKIGSKENAILEFYQQFSCVGRDPVFSESLCKELQKKFFQQRCELGRIGRRNM
;
A
#
# COMPACT_ATOMS: atom_id res chain seq x y z
N LEU A 1 -18.67 8.26 26.60
CA LEU A 1 -19.10 6.92 26.12
C LEU A 1 -18.09 6.42 25.10
N PRO A 2 -17.26 5.41 25.40
CA PRO A 2 -16.26 4.95 24.45
C PRO A 2 -16.97 4.15 23.37
N ARG A 3 -17.12 4.75 22.18
CA ARG A 3 -17.70 4.09 21.02
C ARG A 3 -16.81 2.90 20.65
N ILE A 4 -17.40 1.72 20.61
CA ILE A 4 -16.75 0.50 20.14
C ILE A 4 -16.43 0.71 18.65
N PHE A 5 -15.15 0.88 18.33
CA PHE A 5 -14.71 0.95 16.94
C PHE A 5 -14.39 -0.46 16.44
N ARG A 6 -14.73 -0.71 15.18
CA ARG A 6 -14.80 -2.03 14.56
C ARG A 6 -14.02 -1.98 13.27
N VAL A 7 -12.87 -2.65 13.23
CA VAL A 7 -12.19 -2.98 11.97
C VAL A 7 -13.12 -3.90 11.19
N ARG A 8 -13.48 -3.47 9.98
CA ARG A 8 -14.28 -4.26 9.05
C ARG A 8 -13.48 -4.39 7.77
N PHE A 9 -13.24 -5.62 7.37
CA PHE A 9 -12.81 -5.97 6.03
C PHE A 9 -14.06 -6.12 5.17
N PHE A 10 -14.18 -5.28 4.16
CA PHE A 10 -15.22 -5.41 3.15
C PHE A 10 -14.56 -5.81 1.85
N ILE A 11 -14.96 -6.95 1.30
CA ILE A 11 -14.62 -7.34 -0.06
C ILE A 11 -15.88 -7.09 -0.90
N HIS A 12 -15.77 -6.20 -1.88
CA HIS A 12 -16.83 -5.87 -2.80
C HIS A 12 -16.37 -6.12 -4.23
N PHE A 13 -17.22 -6.74 -5.04
CA PHE A 13 -16.99 -6.88 -6.48
C PHE A 13 -17.93 -5.93 -7.23
N ASP A 14 -17.38 -4.98 -8.00
CA ASP A 14 -18.18 -3.99 -8.74
C ASP A 14 -18.51 -4.39 -10.19
N GLY A 15 -18.20 -5.62 -10.59
CA GLY A 15 -18.28 -6.09 -11.97
C GLY A 15 -16.96 -5.94 -12.75
N ASN A 16 -16.05 -5.09 -12.28
CA ASN A 16 -14.75 -4.83 -12.88
C ASN A 16 -13.59 -5.09 -11.92
N ALA A 17 -13.74 -4.76 -10.63
CA ALA A 17 -12.66 -4.90 -9.67
C ALA A 17 -13.14 -5.53 -8.36
N TYR A 18 -12.21 -6.20 -7.66
CA TYR A 18 -12.41 -6.60 -6.27
C TYR A 18 -11.79 -5.58 -5.34
N THR A 19 -12.56 -4.98 -4.45
CA THR A 19 -12.07 -3.97 -3.50
C THR A 19 -12.15 -4.50 -2.08
N GLY A 20 -11.01 -4.58 -1.40
CA GLY A 20 -10.85 -4.87 0.01
C GLY A 20 -10.62 -3.60 0.82
N THR A 21 -11.51 -3.20 1.73
CA THR A 21 -11.28 -1.99 2.57
C THR A 21 -10.92 -2.35 3.99
N ILE A 22 -9.84 -1.74 4.52
CA ILE A 22 -9.46 -1.74 5.92
C ILE A 22 -9.82 -0.38 6.52
N ILE A 23 -10.66 -0.40 7.56
CA ILE A 23 -11.07 0.79 8.30
C ILE A 23 -10.43 0.74 9.68
N SER A 24 -9.59 1.72 10.02
CA SER A 24 -9.00 1.84 11.35
C SER A 24 -9.94 2.53 12.35
N ASP A 25 -9.65 2.38 13.64
CA ASP A 25 -10.44 2.98 14.72
C ASP A 25 -10.18 4.49 14.83
N TRP A 26 -8.96 4.93 14.48
CA TRP A 26 -8.58 6.34 14.28
C TRP A 26 -7.73 6.46 13.01
N GLY A 27 -8.02 7.49 12.20
CA GLY A 27 -7.29 7.78 10.96
C GLY A 27 -8.10 7.59 9.67
N GLY A 28 -7.40 7.23 8.59
CA GLY A 28 -7.92 7.05 7.25
C GLY A 28 -8.33 5.62 6.93
N ARG A 29 -8.89 5.43 5.73
CA ARG A 29 -9.20 4.11 5.18
C ARG A 29 -8.08 3.69 4.23
N LEU A 30 -7.66 2.44 4.34
CA LEU A 30 -6.79 1.82 3.33
C LEU A 30 -7.67 0.91 2.47
N GLU A 31 -7.82 1.23 1.19
CA GLU A 31 -8.55 0.39 0.24
C GLU A 31 -7.53 -0.35 -0.63
N LEU A 32 -7.64 -1.67 -0.72
CA LEU A 32 -6.96 -2.51 -1.68
C LEU A 32 -7.92 -2.79 -2.83
N GLU A 33 -7.45 -2.73 -4.06
CA GLU A 33 -8.26 -2.98 -5.26
C GLU A 33 -7.50 -3.93 -6.19
N ILE A 34 -8.19 -4.94 -6.69
CA ILE A 34 -7.70 -5.86 -7.71
C ILE A 34 -8.46 -5.54 -9.00
N ASP A 35 -7.73 -5.00 -9.97
CA ASP A 35 -8.25 -4.65 -11.30
C ASP A 35 -8.53 -5.92 -12.15
N ARG A 36 -9.26 -5.79 -13.26
CA ARG A 36 -9.53 -6.87 -14.23
C ARG A 36 -8.27 -7.53 -14.77
N LYS A 37 -7.18 -6.76 -14.84
CA LYS A 37 -5.86 -7.26 -15.23
C LYS A 37 -5.19 -8.04 -14.11
N ALA A 38 -5.87 -8.33 -13.00
CA ALA A 38 -5.37 -8.90 -11.75
C ALA A 38 -4.32 -8.04 -11.00
N ARG A 39 -4.16 -6.77 -11.38
CA ARG A 39 -3.24 -5.83 -10.73
C ARG A 39 -3.76 -5.42 -9.37
N ILE A 40 -2.91 -5.50 -8.36
CA ILE A 40 -3.25 -5.14 -6.98
C ILE A 40 -2.75 -3.73 -6.67
N TRP A 41 -3.69 -2.87 -6.31
CA TRP A 41 -3.49 -1.47 -5.99
C TRP A 41 -3.85 -1.20 -4.53
N ALA A 42 -3.02 -0.42 -3.85
CA ALA A 42 -3.34 0.21 -2.60
C ALA A 42 -3.78 1.65 -2.87
N ARG A 43 -5.03 1.96 -2.55
CA ARG A 43 -5.54 3.32 -2.53
C ARG A 43 -5.02 4.04 -1.29
N VAL A 44 -4.08 4.92 -1.52
CA VAL A 44 -3.42 5.72 -0.49
C VAL A 44 -4.14 7.04 -0.25
N SER A 45 -4.86 7.57 -1.23
CA SER A 45 -5.63 8.81 -1.15
C SER A 45 -6.89 8.71 -2.01
N ARG A 46 -7.84 9.64 -1.88
CA ARG A 46 -9.06 9.66 -2.71
C ARG A 46 -8.74 9.62 -4.21
N LYS A 47 -7.64 10.25 -4.62
CA LYS A 47 -7.22 10.40 -6.02
C LYS A 47 -6.08 9.48 -6.45
N GLN A 48 -5.37 8.84 -5.52
CA GLN A 48 -4.11 8.15 -5.83
C GLN A 48 -4.16 6.68 -5.43
N LYS A 49 -3.66 5.85 -6.34
CA LYS A 49 -3.46 4.41 -6.18
C LYS A 49 -1.97 4.14 -6.40
N ILE A 50 -1.43 3.23 -5.60
CA ILE A 50 -0.04 2.81 -5.63
C ILE A 50 -0.02 1.30 -5.76
N PHE A 51 0.91 0.75 -6.51
CA PHE A 51 1.05 -0.71 -6.60
C PHE A 51 1.37 -1.30 -5.23
N ILE A 52 0.72 -2.41 -4.87
CA ILE A 52 0.93 -3.02 -3.55
C ILE A 52 2.40 -3.40 -3.33
N LEU A 53 3.10 -3.83 -4.38
CA LEU A 53 4.49 -4.21 -4.31
C LEU A 53 5.40 -3.03 -3.96
N VAL A 54 5.18 -1.87 -4.60
CA VAL A 54 5.93 -0.64 -4.33
C VAL A 54 5.70 -0.18 -2.90
N LEU A 55 4.46 -0.23 -2.42
CA LEU A 55 4.14 0.08 -1.03
C LEU A 55 4.85 -0.87 -0.06
N SER A 56 4.81 -2.19 -0.28
CA SER A 56 5.45 -3.19 0.58
C SER A 56 6.98 -3.04 0.63
N LEU A 57 7.63 -2.84 -0.52
CA LEU A 57 9.07 -2.62 -0.60
C LEU A 57 9.46 -1.31 0.10
N ALA A 58 8.69 -0.23 -0.09
CA ALA A 58 8.93 1.05 0.59
C ALA A 58 8.74 0.98 2.11
N MET A 59 7.85 0.10 2.59
CA MET A 59 7.70 -0.21 4.02
C MET A 59 8.87 -1.04 4.59
N GLY A 60 9.74 -1.58 3.74
CA GLY A 60 10.94 -2.31 4.13
C GLY A 60 10.83 -3.83 4.05
N SER A 61 9.78 -4.37 3.45
CA SER A 61 9.74 -5.80 3.09
C SER A 61 10.68 -6.07 1.92
N ASN A 62 11.24 -7.26 1.86
CA ASN A 62 12.04 -7.70 0.72
C ASN A 62 11.16 -8.40 -0.33
N LEU A 63 11.55 -8.34 -1.62
CA LEU A 63 10.79 -9.01 -2.68
C LEU A 63 10.62 -10.50 -2.40
N ARG A 64 11.68 -11.15 -1.89
CA ARG A 64 11.65 -12.56 -1.50
C ARG A 64 10.60 -12.84 -0.42
N GLU A 65 10.61 -12.05 0.66
CA GLU A 65 9.64 -12.20 1.76
C GLU A 65 8.21 -12.01 1.26
N ILE A 66 7.97 -11.05 0.37
CA ILE A 66 6.64 -10.81 -0.20
C ILE A 66 6.18 -12.03 -1.00
N LEU A 67 7.05 -12.59 -1.85
CA LEU A 67 6.70 -13.75 -2.70
C LEU A 67 6.51 -15.03 -1.88
N GLU A 68 7.24 -15.21 -0.78
CA GLU A 68 7.10 -16.35 0.12
C GLU A 68 5.80 -16.29 0.96
N ASN A 69 5.24 -15.10 1.19
CA ASN A 69 4.05 -14.90 2.04
C ASN A 69 2.72 -14.80 1.27
N VAL A 70 2.74 -14.85 -0.06
CA VAL A 70 1.53 -14.69 -0.89
C VAL A 70 1.11 -16.03 -1.45
N CYS A 71 -0.16 -16.40 -1.28
CA CYS A 71 -0.69 -17.70 -1.72
C CYS A 71 -0.61 -17.92 -3.24
N TYR A 72 -0.60 -16.83 -4.03
CA TYR A 72 -0.52 -16.86 -5.49
C TYR A 72 0.55 -15.88 -5.98
N PRO A 73 1.84 -16.21 -5.83
CA PRO A 73 2.94 -15.30 -6.18
C PRO A 73 2.98 -15.01 -7.69
N GLU A 74 2.47 -15.92 -8.51
CA GLU A 74 2.32 -15.78 -9.96
C GLU A 74 1.56 -14.51 -10.36
N ILE A 75 0.55 -14.13 -9.57
CA ILE A 75 -0.22 -12.90 -9.79
C ILE A 75 0.72 -11.70 -9.64
N LEU A 76 1.50 -11.61 -8.57
CA LEU A 76 2.46 -10.52 -8.36
C LEU A 76 3.58 -10.52 -9.43
N LEU A 77 4.08 -11.71 -9.79
CA LEU A 77 5.11 -11.88 -10.82
C LEU A 77 4.63 -11.45 -12.20
N SER A 78 3.36 -11.67 -12.53
CA SER A 78 2.78 -11.29 -13.82
C SER A 78 2.79 -9.77 -14.07
N PHE A 79 2.84 -8.97 -13.00
CA PHE A 79 2.91 -7.51 -13.08
C PHE A 79 4.30 -6.94 -12.96
N LEU A 80 5.29 -7.71 -12.50
CA LEU A 80 6.68 -7.26 -12.38
C LEU A 80 7.28 -7.00 -13.77
N THR A 81 7.10 -5.78 -14.28
CA THR A 81 7.75 -5.32 -15.52
C THR A 81 9.25 -5.10 -15.29
N ASP A 82 10.05 -4.98 -16.35
CA ASP A 82 11.48 -4.70 -16.22
C ASP A 82 11.78 -3.35 -15.50
N LYS A 83 10.80 -2.44 -15.45
CA LYS A 83 10.87 -1.24 -14.60
C LYS A 83 10.69 -1.57 -13.13
N GLU A 84 9.74 -2.43 -12.78
CA GLU A 84 9.51 -2.83 -11.39
C GLU A 84 10.57 -3.81 -10.87
N LYS A 85 11.22 -4.58 -11.75
CA LYS A 85 12.43 -5.35 -11.39
C LYS A 85 13.61 -4.47 -10.98
N LYS A 86 13.69 -3.23 -11.50
CA LYS A 86 14.70 -2.23 -11.06
C LYS A 86 14.40 -1.65 -9.67
N ILE A 87 13.22 -1.90 -9.12
CA ILE A 87 12.81 -1.54 -7.75
C ILE A 87 13.35 -2.56 -6.73
N GLY A 88 14.35 -3.39 -7.11
CA GLY A 88 14.93 -4.40 -6.23
C GLY A 88 15.56 -3.84 -4.94
N SER A 89 15.86 -2.53 -4.88
CA SER A 89 16.32 -1.86 -3.65
C SER A 89 15.21 -1.07 -2.95
N LYS A 90 15.30 -1.00 -1.62
CA LYS A 90 14.38 -0.26 -0.77
C LYS A 90 14.34 1.23 -1.12
N GLU A 91 15.49 1.81 -1.45
CA GLU A 91 15.63 3.22 -1.82
C GLU A 91 14.86 3.52 -3.10
N ASN A 92 14.98 2.66 -4.12
CA ASN A 92 14.25 2.81 -5.37
C ASN A 92 12.74 2.67 -5.15
N ALA A 93 12.31 1.78 -4.25
CA ALA A 93 10.90 1.64 -3.90
C ALA A 93 10.34 2.89 -3.23
N ILE A 94 11.11 3.52 -2.34
CA ILE A 94 10.72 4.76 -1.66
C ILE A 94 10.62 5.90 -2.68
N LEU A 95 11.53 5.98 -3.65
CA LEU A 95 11.48 6.97 -4.72
C LEU A 95 10.26 6.79 -5.62
N GLU A 96 10.03 5.58 -6.11
CA GLU A 96 8.87 5.25 -6.93
C GLU A 96 7.56 5.55 -6.17
N PHE A 97 7.49 5.16 -4.89
CA PHE A 97 6.37 5.47 -4.02
C PHE A 97 6.14 6.99 -3.91
N TYR A 98 7.20 7.77 -3.70
CA TYR A 98 7.10 9.23 -3.63
C TYR A 98 6.64 9.85 -4.95
N GLN A 99 7.13 9.36 -6.09
CA GLN A 99 6.70 9.83 -7.42
C GLN A 99 5.20 9.55 -7.63
N GLN A 100 4.74 8.33 -7.35
CA GLN A 100 3.33 7.94 -7.47
C GLN A 100 2.42 8.69 -6.49
N PHE A 101 2.91 8.96 -5.26
CA PHE A 101 2.17 9.66 -4.21
C PHE A 101 2.15 11.19 -4.38
N SER A 102 3.21 11.80 -4.90
CA SER A 102 3.26 13.26 -5.02
C SER A 102 2.63 13.77 -6.31
N CYS A 103 2.48 12.94 -7.35
CA CYS A 103 2.11 13.35 -8.71
C CYS A 103 3.02 14.49 -9.24
N VAL A 104 4.23 14.65 -8.69
CA VAL A 104 5.19 15.69 -9.07
C VAL A 104 6.16 15.07 -10.07
N GLY A 105 6.20 15.60 -11.30
CA GLY A 105 7.12 15.16 -12.37
C GLY A 105 8.58 15.54 -12.16
N ARG A 106 9.03 15.66 -10.91
CA ARG A 106 10.43 15.89 -10.56
C ARG A 106 11.10 14.51 -10.45
N ASP A 107 12.38 14.40 -10.78
CA ASP A 107 13.18 13.20 -10.47
C ASP A 107 13.67 13.29 -9.01
N PRO A 108 12.97 12.70 -8.01
CA PRO A 108 13.43 12.70 -6.64
C PRO A 108 14.72 11.90 -6.51
N VAL A 109 15.65 12.45 -5.73
CA VAL A 109 16.85 11.74 -5.27
C VAL A 109 16.59 11.24 -3.86
N PHE A 110 17.03 10.02 -3.58
CA PHE A 110 16.79 9.40 -2.27
C PHE A 110 17.48 10.23 -1.18
N SER A 111 16.76 10.51 -0.10
CA SER A 111 17.28 11.23 1.06
C SER A 111 16.52 10.83 2.32
N GLU A 112 17.19 10.92 3.46
CA GLU A 112 16.56 10.58 4.75
C GLU A 112 15.40 11.55 5.08
N SER A 113 15.50 12.80 4.65
CA SER A 113 14.42 13.79 4.78
C SER A 113 13.18 13.38 3.99
N LEU A 114 13.34 12.81 2.80
CA LEU A 114 12.23 12.28 1.99
C LEU A 114 11.55 11.11 2.69
N CYS A 115 12.30 10.20 3.31
CA CYS A 115 11.74 9.13 4.15
C CYS A 115 10.92 9.68 5.31
N LYS A 116 11.43 10.69 6.02
CA LYS A 116 10.73 11.34 7.15
C LYS A 116 9.47 12.07 6.70
N GLU A 117 9.52 12.75 5.55
CA GLU A 117 8.36 13.41 4.96
C GLU A 117 7.28 12.39 4.58
N LEU A 118 7.69 11.30 3.93
CA LEU A 118 6.81 10.20 3.57
C LEU A 118 6.14 9.60 4.81
N GLN A 119 6.94 9.32 5.85
CA GLN A 119 6.43 8.76 7.09
C GLN A 119 5.44 9.67 7.79
N LYS A 120 5.72 10.97 7.84
CA LYS A 120 4.82 11.95 8.44
C LYS A 120 3.51 12.09 7.66
N LYS A 121 3.58 12.13 6.32
CA LYS A 121 2.39 12.31 5.47
C LYS A 121 1.52 11.05 5.37
N PHE A 122 2.15 9.88 5.30
CA PHE A 122 1.46 8.63 5.01
C PHE A 122 1.20 7.80 6.28
N PHE A 123 2.23 7.49 7.06
CA PHE A 123 2.13 6.55 8.19
C PHE A 123 1.58 7.20 9.47
N GLN A 124 1.98 8.42 9.81
CA GLN A 124 1.48 9.08 11.03
C GLN A 124 0.01 9.50 10.95
N GLN A 125 -0.51 9.80 9.75
CA GLN A 125 -1.86 10.35 9.65
C GLN A 125 -2.99 9.31 9.65
N ARG A 126 -2.72 8.02 9.37
CA ARG A 126 -3.78 7.19 8.75
C ARG A 126 -4.20 5.90 9.41
N CYS A 127 -3.46 5.23 10.31
CA CYS A 127 -3.96 3.97 10.86
C CYS A 127 -3.49 3.71 12.29
N GLU A 128 -4.31 4.08 13.28
CA GLU A 128 -4.24 3.44 14.60
C GLU A 128 -5.37 2.42 14.72
N LEU A 129 -5.01 1.14 14.70
CA LEU A 129 -5.93 0.06 15.05
C LEU A 129 -6.02 0.01 16.57
N GLY A 130 -7.21 0.19 17.13
CA GLY A 130 -7.45 0.04 18.56
C GLY A 130 -7.38 -1.43 18.99
N ARG A 131 -7.55 -1.67 20.29
CA ARG A 131 -7.44 -3.03 20.88
C ARG A 131 -8.35 -4.05 20.21
N ILE A 132 -9.56 -3.66 19.83
CA ILE A 132 -10.54 -4.53 19.17
C ILE A 132 -10.14 -4.77 17.72
N GLY A 133 -9.71 -3.71 17.02
CA GLY A 133 -9.20 -3.82 15.66
C GLY A 133 -8.04 -4.79 15.52
N ARG A 134 -7.07 -4.72 16.43
CA ARG A 134 -5.93 -5.66 16.48
C ARG A 134 -6.32 -7.10 16.80
N ARG A 135 -7.46 -7.34 17.43
CA ARG A 135 -7.94 -8.70 17.77
C ARG A 135 -8.72 -9.36 16.63
N ASN A 136 -9.25 -8.57 15.70
CA ASN A 136 -10.08 -9.05 14.59
C ASN A 136 -9.29 -9.26 13.29
N MET A 137 -7.99 -9.00 13.31
CA MET A 137 -7.05 -9.15 12.21
C MET A 137 -6.16 -10.34 12.51
#